data_AF-A0A8H7G6H5-F1
#
_entry.id   AF-A0A8H7G6H5-F1
#
_cell.length_a   1.000
_cell.length_b   1.000
_cell.length_c   1.000
_cell.angle_alpha   90.00
_cell.angle_beta   90.00
_cell.angle_gamma   90.00
#
_symmetry.space_group_name_H-M   'P 1'
#
loop_
_entity.id
_entity.type
_entity.pdbx_description
1 polymer ?
#
loop_
_entity_poly.entity_id
_entity_poly.type
_entity_poly.pdbx_seq_one_letter_code
_entity_poly.pdbx_strand_id
1 'polypeptide(L)'
;MDAEGYIVYDIRTVFHGDTNYTTICGENEDILATLRWRDLFADEIMLPGRGDTSFSSVRRWLKKSILFRAEDRTHPIASFQRSRLFASTSGRAVRLKPTIELTEVGEEVRDLVVVSWVCLEKSRRVEHGNVPSRVMAGAAA
;
A
#
# COMPACT_ATOMS: atom_id res chain seq x y z
N MET A 1 -11.37 -4.22 8.40
CA MET A 1 -12.26 -5.03 9.25
C MET A 1 -12.98 -5.96 8.32
N ASP A 2 -12.85 -7.26 8.55
CA ASP A 2 -13.72 -8.26 7.94
C ASP A 2 -15.15 -8.17 8.52
N ALA A 3 -16.02 -9.09 8.12
CA ALA A 3 -17.42 -9.15 8.55
C ALA A 3 -17.60 -9.32 10.08
N GLU A 4 -16.53 -9.63 10.81
CA GLU A 4 -16.53 -9.92 12.25
C GLU A 4 -15.80 -8.84 13.09
N GLY A 5 -15.15 -7.88 12.43
CA GLY A 5 -14.51 -6.74 13.09
C GLY A 5 -13.04 -6.97 13.47
N TYR A 6 -12.39 -7.99 12.92
CA TYR A 6 -10.96 -8.24 13.19
C TYR A 6 -10.06 -7.25 12.43
N ILE A 7 -8.97 -6.87 13.09
CA ILE A 7 -7.90 -6.07 12.49
C ILE A 7 -7.05 -7.02 11.66
N VAL A 8 -7.30 -7.04 10.35
CA VAL A 8 -6.55 -7.90 9.42
C VAL A 8 -5.09 -7.43 9.27
N TYR A 9 -4.85 -6.12 9.41
CA TYR A 9 -3.52 -5.52 9.31
C TYR A 9 -3.36 -4.32 10.23
N ASP A 10 -2.19 -4.19 10.85
CA ASP A 10 -1.76 -3.00 11.59
C ASP A 10 -0.78 -2.19 10.74
N ILE A 11 -0.98 -0.87 10.63
CA ILE A 11 -0.13 0.02 9.85
C ILE A 11 0.53 1.03 10.77
N ARG A 12 1.86 0.94 10.89
CA ARG A 12 2.66 1.81 11.75
C ARG A 12 3.58 2.69 10.91
N THR A 13 3.48 4.00 11.09
CA THR A 13 4.43 4.95 10.50
C THR A 13 5.33 5.54 11.58
N VAL A 14 6.63 5.39 11.41
CA VAL A 14 7.66 5.97 12.28
C VAL A 14 8.41 7.05 11.50
N PHE A 15 8.41 8.26 12.04
CA PHE A 15 9.13 9.39 11.47
C PHE A 15 10.53 9.47 12.07
N HIS A 16 11.56 9.47 11.23
CA HIS A 16 12.96 9.49 11.70
C HIS A 16 13.82 10.44 10.87
N GLY A 17 13.79 11.73 11.22
CA GLY A 17 14.60 12.75 10.56
C GLY A 17 14.31 12.85 9.06
N ASP A 18 15.29 12.45 8.24
CA ASP A 18 15.25 12.45 6.77
C ASP A 18 14.68 11.16 6.15
N THR A 19 14.31 10.19 6.99
CA THR A 19 13.86 8.87 6.55
C THR A 19 12.63 8.44 7.35
N ASN A 20 11.53 8.18 6.66
CA ASN A 20 10.30 7.70 7.29
C ASN A 20 10.05 6.25 6.92
N TYR A 21 9.45 5.49 7.84
CA TYR A 21 9.16 4.08 7.65
C TYR A 21 7.67 3.84 7.85
N THR A 22 7.03 3.22 6.87
CA THR A 22 5.67 2.68 7.03
C THR A 22 5.75 1.17 7.00
N THR A 23 5.34 0.54 8.10
CA THR A 23 5.33 -0.92 8.25
C THR A 23 3.89 -1.41 8.28
N ILE A 24 3.62 -2.47 7.54
CA ILE A 24 2.36 -3.19 7.54
C ILE A 24 2.62 -4.52 8.24
N CYS A 25 1.92 -4.78 9.33
CA CYS A 25 1.95 -6.03 10.07
C CYS A 25 0.65 -6.80 9.86
N GLY A 26 0.74 -8.13 9.82
CA GLY A 26 -0.42 -9.03 9.83
C GLY A 26 -1.00 -9.20 11.23
N GLU A 27 -2.01 -10.06 11.32
CA GLU A 27 -2.70 -10.40 12.57
C GLU A 27 -1.76 -10.95 13.66
N ASN A 28 -0.71 -11.68 13.26
CA ASN A 28 0.25 -12.30 14.18
C ASN A 28 1.43 -11.38 14.53
N GLU A 29 1.29 -10.07 14.31
CA GLU A 29 2.36 -9.06 14.38
C GLU A 29 3.56 -9.34 13.44
N ASP A 30 3.40 -10.25 12.48
CA ASP A 30 4.40 -10.52 11.47
C ASP A 30 4.45 -9.35 10.48
N ILE A 31 5.66 -8.83 10.22
CA ILE A 31 5.85 -7.77 9.25
C ILE A 31 5.54 -8.36 7.86
N LEU A 32 4.60 -7.76 7.14
CA LEU A 32 4.28 -8.14 5.77
C LEU A 32 5.06 -7.30 4.76
N ALA A 33 5.21 -6.01 5.07
CA ALA A 33 5.98 -5.07 4.26
C ALA A 33 6.49 -3.88 5.08
N THR A 34 7.64 -3.34 4.69
CA THR A 34 8.10 -2.03 5.17
C THR A 34 8.47 -1.16 3.98
N LEU A 35 7.87 0.02 3.90
CA LEU A 35 8.23 1.08 2.96
C LEU A 35 9.14 2.08 3.67
N ARG A 36 10.32 2.31 3.12
CA ARG A 36 11.27 3.34 3.52
C ARG A 36 11.21 4.52 2.55
N TRP A 37 10.77 5.65 3.07
CA TRP A 37 10.59 6.91 2.37
C TRP A 37 11.93 7.64 2.42
N ARG A 38 12.42 8.11 1.27
CA ARG A 38 13.72 8.81 1.20
C ARG A 38 13.56 10.14 0.49
N ASP A 39 14.07 11.21 1.08
CA ASP A 39 13.92 12.56 0.51
C ASP A 39 14.74 12.75 -0.78
N LEU A 40 15.94 12.18 -0.84
CA LEU A 40 16.90 12.39 -1.93
C LEU A 40 17.04 11.20 -2.89
N PHE A 41 16.37 10.08 -2.60
CA PHE A 41 16.49 8.84 -3.36
C PHE A 41 15.13 8.20 -3.59
N ALA A 42 15.03 7.26 -4.53
CA ALA A 42 13.78 6.53 -4.74
C ALA A 42 13.41 5.72 -3.49
N ASP A 43 12.14 5.61 -3.14
CA ASP A 43 11.74 4.80 -1.99
C ASP A 43 12.17 3.33 -2.11
N GLU A 44 12.25 2.67 -0.97
CA GLU A 44 12.60 1.26 -0.89
C GLU A 44 11.54 0.47 -0.14
N ILE A 45 11.38 -0.79 -0.53
CA ILE A 45 10.41 -1.71 0.04
C ILE A 45 11.12 -2.98 0.50
N MET A 46 10.77 -3.46 1.69
CA MET A 46 11.18 -4.74 2.25
C MET A 46 9.95 -5.65 2.36
N LEU A 47 10.09 -6.92 1.95
CA LEU A 47 9.04 -7.95 2.01
C LEU A 47 9.63 -9.23 2.64
N PRO A 48 9.47 -9.46 3.95
CA PRO A 48 10.22 -10.49 4.68
C PRO A 48 9.88 -11.96 4.34
N GLY A 49 8.89 -12.24 3.47
CA GLY A 49 8.51 -13.60 3.09
C GLY A 49 9.39 -14.31 2.05
N ARG A 50 10.46 -13.69 1.53
CA ARG A 50 11.33 -14.28 0.49
C ARG A 50 12.65 -14.88 0.99
N GLY A 51 12.86 -14.94 2.31
CA GLY A 51 14.17 -15.27 2.89
C GLY A 51 15.21 -14.15 2.71
N ASP A 52 14.76 -12.98 2.24
CA ASP A 52 15.55 -11.78 2.03
C ASP A 52 14.90 -10.65 2.84
N THR A 53 15.62 -10.17 3.86
CA THR A 53 15.20 -9.05 4.71
C THR A 53 15.81 -7.73 4.24
N SER A 54 16.35 -7.68 3.02
CA SER A 54 16.93 -6.46 2.47
C SER A 54 15.88 -5.55 1.84
N PHE A 55 16.13 -4.25 1.95
CA PHE A 55 15.36 -3.25 1.22
C PHE A 55 15.70 -3.31 -0.27
N SER A 56 14.67 -3.36 -1.09
CA SER A 56 14.78 -3.24 -2.54
C SER A 56 14.20 -1.90 -2.98
N SER A 57 14.88 -1.20 -3.90
CA SER A 57 14.28 -0.01 -4.53
C SER A 57 12.89 -0.32 -5.08
N VAL A 58 11.88 0.48 -4.70
CA VAL A 58 10.51 0.40 -5.22
C VAL A 58 10.54 0.46 -6.73
N ARG A 59 11.41 1.30 -7.31
CA ARG A 59 11.58 1.39 -8.76
C ARG A 59 12.07 0.08 -9.39
N ARG A 60 12.93 -0.68 -8.69
CA ARG A 60 13.41 -2.01 -9.11
C ARG A 60 12.30 -3.06 -8.95
N TRP A 61 11.57 -3.00 -7.84
CA TRP A 61 10.43 -3.86 -7.55
C TRP A 61 9.31 -3.70 -8.60
N LEU A 62 8.93 -2.47 -8.90
CA LEU A 62 7.98 -2.10 -9.96
C LEU A 62 8.46 -2.45 -11.39
N LYS A 63 9.72 -2.86 -11.59
CA LYS A 63 10.13 -3.43 -12.91
C LYS A 63 9.69 -4.87 -13.08
N LYS A 64 9.45 -5.57 -11.97
CA LYS A 64 9.15 -7.00 -11.91
C LYS A 64 7.75 -7.29 -11.38
N SER A 65 6.95 -6.25 -11.11
CA SER A 65 5.74 -6.32 -10.28
C SER A 65 4.63 -7.13 -10.94
N ILE A 66 4.73 -8.42 -10.68
CA ILE A 66 3.76 -9.45 -10.87
C ILE A 66 3.43 -9.92 -9.46
N LEU A 67 2.18 -9.73 -9.03
CA LEU A 67 1.69 -10.14 -7.72
C LEU A 67 1.03 -11.49 -7.84
N PHE A 68 1.39 -12.42 -6.97
CA PHE A 68 0.87 -13.77 -6.91
C PHE A 68 0.08 -13.97 -5.62
N ARG A 69 -0.80 -14.98 -5.60
CA ARG A 69 -1.36 -15.47 -4.35
C ARG A 69 -0.28 -16.20 -3.56
N ALA A 70 -0.46 -16.32 -2.25
CA ALA A 70 0.44 -17.13 -1.43
C ALA A 70 0.37 -18.61 -1.84
N GLU A 71 -0.84 -19.10 -2.15
CA GLU A 71 -1.10 -20.48 -2.57
C GLU A 71 -0.71 -20.76 -4.03
N ASP A 72 -0.85 -19.76 -4.92
CA ASP A 72 -0.56 -19.88 -6.35
C ASP A 72 0.47 -18.85 -6.80
N ARG A 73 1.70 -19.34 -7.02
CA ARG A 73 2.85 -18.57 -7.50
C ARG A 73 3.06 -18.63 -9.00
N THR A 74 2.11 -19.23 -9.72
CA THR A 74 2.16 -19.43 -11.17
C THR A 74 1.21 -18.50 -11.91
N HIS A 75 0.03 -18.24 -11.35
CA HIS A 75 -0.94 -17.30 -11.93
C HIS A 75 -0.98 -16.01 -11.12
N PRO A 76 -0.54 -14.89 -11.71
CA PRO A 76 -0.56 -13.64 -10.99
C PRO A 76 -1.94 -13.01 -10.93
N ILE A 77 -2.28 -12.44 -9.77
CA ILE A 77 -3.53 -11.71 -9.56
C ILE A 77 -3.45 -10.26 -10.01
N ALA A 78 -2.23 -9.71 -10.13
CA ALA A 78 -1.96 -8.40 -10.68
C ALA A 78 -0.66 -8.41 -11.50
N SER A 79 -0.66 -7.72 -12.63
CA SER A 79 0.55 -7.51 -13.43
C SER A 79 0.69 -6.04 -13.83
N PHE A 80 1.90 -5.51 -13.71
CA PHE A 80 2.19 -4.15 -14.14
C PHE A 80 2.93 -4.16 -15.47
N GLN A 81 2.32 -3.53 -16.46
CA GLN A 81 2.94 -3.27 -17.75
C GLN A 81 3.57 -1.89 -17.76
N ARG A 82 4.89 -1.84 -17.91
CA ARG A 82 5.63 -0.59 -18.00
C ARG A 82 5.32 0.11 -19.33
N SER A 83 5.37 1.44 -19.32
CA SER A 83 5.35 2.21 -20.56
C SER A 83 6.48 1.75 -21.47
N ARG A 84 6.13 1.37 -22.70
CA ARG A 84 7.08 0.95 -23.75
C ARG A 84 6.72 1.58 -25.08
N LEU A 85 7.73 1.79 -25.92
CA LEU A 85 7.53 2.17 -27.31
C LEU A 85 7.16 0.91 -28.10
N PHE A 86 6.05 0.97 -28.81
CA PHE A 86 5.58 -0.10 -29.68
C PHE A 86 5.71 0.36 -31.13
N ALA A 87 6.34 -0.45 -31.96
CA ALA A 87 6.45 -0.18 -33.40
C ALA A 87 5.07 -0.39 -34.02
N SER A 88 4.41 0.71 -34.41
CA SER A 88 3.15 0.65 -35.15
C SER A 88 3.42 0.34 -36.62
N THR A 89 2.50 -0.36 -37.27
CA THR A 89 2.50 -0.65 -38.71
C THR A 89 2.54 0.62 -39.57
N SER A 90 2.18 1.77 -39.00
CA SER A 90 2.25 3.10 -39.64
C SER A 90 3.64 3.76 -39.61
N GLY A 91 4.68 3.09 -39.08
CA GLY A 91 6.06 3.60 -39.07
C GLY A 91 6.39 4.62 -37.97
N ARG A 92 5.39 5.11 -37.22
CA ARG A 92 5.61 5.91 -35.99
C ARG A 92 5.56 5.00 -34.76
N ALA A 93 6.60 5.06 -33.92
CA ALA A 93 6.56 4.40 -32.62
C ALA A 93 5.47 5.04 -31.74
N VAL A 94 4.55 4.23 -31.25
CA VAL A 94 3.48 4.65 -30.32
C VAL A 94 3.93 4.31 -28.91
N ARG A 95 3.90 5.29 -28.01
CA ARG A 95 4.20 5.06 -26.60
C ARG A 95 2.96 4.50 -25.90
N LEU A 96 3.05 3.26 -25.44
CA LEU A 96 2.02 2.66 -24.61
C LEU A 96 2.07 3.32 -23.22
N LYS A 97 0.90 3.68 -22.69
CA LYS A 97 0.76 4.13 -21.31
C LYS A 97 1.05 2.96 -20.37
N PRO A 98 1.61 3.20 -19.18
CA PRO A 98 1.74 2.16 -18.18
C PRO A 98 0.34 1.72 -17.73
N THR A 99 0.14 0.41 -17.60
CA THR A 99 -1.16 -0.19 -17.25
C THR A 99 -0.95 -1.19 -16.13
N ILE A 100 -1.88 -1.25 -15.20
CA ILE A 100 -2.01 -2.35 -14.24
C ILE A 100 -3.17 -3.22 -14.70
N GLU A 101 -2.91 -4.51 -14.89
CA GLU A 101 -3.91 -5.50 -15.24
C GLU A 101 -4.19 -6.33 -13.99
N LEU A 102 -5.44 -6.34 -13.55
CA LEU A 102 -5.91 -7.12 -12.42
C LEU A 102 -6.76 -8.27 -12.94
N THR A 103 -6.63 -9.43 -12.31
CA THR A 103 -7.60 -10.52 -12.46
C THR A 103 -8.89 -10.19 -11.69
N GLU A 104 -9.94 -10.97 -11.86
CA GLU A 104 -11.18 -10.83 -11.07
C GLU A 104 -10.91 -10.79 -9.56
N VAL A 105 -10.04 -11.68 -9.08
CA VAL A 105 -9.58 -11.72 -7.68
C VAL A 105 -8.77 -10.47 -7.32
N GLY A 106 -7.94 -9.98 -8.23
CA GLY A 106 -7.17 -8.75 -8.02
C GLY A 106 -8.05 -7.49 -7.92
N GLU A 107 -9.12 -7.43 -8.71
CA GLU A 107 -10.13 -6.36 -8.64
C GLU A 107 -10.90 -6.43 -7.31
N GLU A 108 -11.32 -7.62 -6.88
CA GLU A 108 -11.98 -7.83 -5.58
C GLU A 108 -11.09 -7.35 -4.42
N VAL A 109 -9.81 -7.76 -4.40
CA VAL A 109 -8.86 -7.33 -3.37
C VAL A 109 -8.66 -5.81 -3.40
N ARG A 110 -8.56 -5.20 -4.60
CA ARG A 110 -8.43 -3.74 -4.73
C ARG A 110 -9.63 -3.02 -4.12
N ASP A 111 -10.83 -3.45 -4.48
CA ASP A 111 -12.06 -2.81 -4.05
C ASP A 111 -12.26 -2.98 -2.54
N LEU A 112 -11.93 -4.15 -1.98
CA LEU A 112 -11.91 -4.39 -0.53
C LEU A 112 -10.93 -3.46 0.20
N VAL A 113 -9.74 -3.23 -0.35
CA VAL A 113 -8.76 -2.28 0.22
C VAL A 113 -9.29 -0.85 0.21
N VAL A 114 -9.88 -0.41 -0.91
CA VAL A 114 -10.44 0.95 -1.05
C VAL A 114 -11.62 1.16 -0.10
N VAL A 115 -12.56 0.21 -0.06
CA VAL A 115 -13.72 0.26 0.85
C VAL A 115 -13.28 0.26 2.30
N SER A 116 -12.31 -0.61 2.67
CA SER A 116 -11.73 -0.65 4.01
C SER A 116 -11.13 0.70 4.40
N TRP A 117 -10.37 1.33 3.50
CA TRP A 117 -9.77 2.64 3.75
C TRP A 117 -10.84 3.73 3.97
N VAL A 118 -11.90 3.76 3.14
CA VAL A 118 -13.01 4.73 3.29
C VAL A 118 -13.73 4.53 4.63
N CYS A 119 -13.98 3.29 5.03
CA CYS A 119 -14.60 2.97 6.32
C CYS A 119 -13.71 3.40 7.50
N LEU A 120 -12.40 3.12 7.45
CA LEU A 120 -11.46 3.52 8.49
C LEU A 120 -11.33 5.04 8.61
N GLU A 121 -11.24 5.76 7.49
CA GLU A 121 -11.18 7.22 7.48
C GLU A 121 -12.47 7.85 8.02
N LYS A 122 -13.64 7.25 7.74
CA LYS A 122 -14.91 7.69 8.33
C LYS A 122 -14.91 7.52 9.85
N SER A 123 -14.51 6.35 10.36
CA SER A 123 -14.42 6.09 11.80
C SER A 123 -13.47 7.08 12.49
N ARG A 124 -12.29 7.30 11.91
CA ARG A 124 -11.31 8.28 12.41
C ARG A 124 -11.90 9.70 12.51
N ARG A 125 -12.71 10.12 11.53
CA ARG A 125 -13.39 11.44 11.56
C ARG A 125 -14.51 11.51 12.60
N VAL A 126 -15.21 10.41 12.87
CA VAL A 126 -16.20 10.35 13.95
C VAL A 126 -15.50 10.48 15.31
N GLU A 127 -14.39 9.78 15.51
CA GLU A 127 -13.60 9.83 16.74
C GLU A 127 -13.00 11.22 16.98
N HIS A 128 -12.41 11.85 15.96
CA HIS A 128 -11.87 13.21 16.09
C HIS A 128 -12.92 14.32 16.03
N GLY A 129 -14.08 14.07 15.42
CA GLY A 129 -15.22 14.99 15.35
C GLY A 129 -16.08 15.00 16.62
N ASN A 130 -15.96 13.98 17.47
CA ASN A 130 -16.64 13.86 18.76
C ASN A 130 -15.75 14.26 19.95
N VAL A 131 -14.86 15.24 19.80
CA VAL A 131 -14.35 15.96 20.98
C VAL A 131 -15.43 16.97 21.38
N PRO A 132 -16.31 16.72 22.37
CA PRO A 132 -17.22 17.74 22.83
C PRO A 132 -16.41 18.91 23.36
N SER A 133 -16.72 20.11 22.87
CA SER A 133 -16.19 21.39 23.35
C SER A 133 -16.67 21.67 24.79
N ARG A 134 -16.19 20.90 25.76
CA ARG A 134 -16.32 21.11 27.21
C ARG A 134 -14.99 20.58 27.74
N VAL A 135 -14.03 21.39 28.17
CA VAL A 135 -14.10 22.31 29.31
C VAL A 135 -12.96 23.32 29.17
N MET A 136 -13.28 24.61 29.03
CA MET A 136 -12.41 25.74 29.41
C MET A 136 -13.31 26.91 29.84
N ALA A 137 -14.15 26.68 30.84
CA ALA A 137 -14.83 27.75 31.55
C ALA A 137 -14.75 27.42 33.05
N GLY A 138 -13.82 28.05 33.75
CA GLY A 138 -13.77 28.00 35.21
C GLY A 138 -12.37 28.03 35.81
N ALA A 139 -11.70 29.18 35.74
CA ALA A 139 -10.71 29.58 36.74
C ALA A 139 -10.43 31.09 36.61
N ALA A 140 -11.41 31.89 37.02
CA ALA A 140 -11.18 33.27 37.42
C ALA A 140 -11.92 33.48 38.74
N ALA A 141 -11.17 33.44 39.84
CA ALA A 141 -11.50 33.99 41.14
C ALA A 141 -10.19 34.43 41.79
#